data_AF-A0A7W3MXB1-F1
#
_entry.id   AF-A0A7W3MXB1-F1
#
_cell.length_a   1.000
_cell.length_b   1.000
_cell.length_c   1.000
_cell.angle_alpha   90.00
_cell.angle_beta   90.00
_cell.angle_gamma   90.00
#
_symmetry.space_group_name_H-M   'P 1'
#
loop_
_entity.id
_entity.type
_entity.pdbx_description
1 polymer ?
#
loop_
_entity_poly.entity_id
_entity_poly.type
_entity_poly.pdbx_seq_one_letter_code
_entity_poly.pdbx_strand_id
1 'polypeptide(L)'
;MSTSASQPTADRRRGGRLGYAVIGVVVAICAVGWSVIMANAGRTPGIEQQTISYRVLGDSSVEVRWQVAKPSDRAVRCVVDAVDTDFAVVAQREVVVPAGRAALTRTDLLETTRRATAARVRECRTM
;
A
#
# COMPACT_ATOMS: atom_id res chain seq x y z
N MET A 1 10.91 -17.75 -79.20
CA MET A 1 9.84 -17.39 -78.24
C MET A 1 10.10 -18.12 -76.95
N SER A 2 10.50 -17.41 -75.89
CA SER A 2 10.43 -17.90 -74.51
C SER A 2 10.18 -16.71 -73.61
N THR A 3 8.91 -16.45 -73.37
CA THR A 3 8.43 -15.64 -72.25
C THR A 3 8.63 -16.46 -70.98
N SER A 4 9.27 -15.91 -69.95
CA SER A 4 9.11 -16.41 -68.59
C SER A 4 9.17 -15.27 -67.59
N ALA A 5 8.24 -15.36 -66.66
CA ALA A 5 7.62 -14.27 -65.93
C ALA A 5 8.48 -13.66 -64.82
N SER A 6 8.24 -12.37 -64.56
CA SER A 6 8.62 -11.71 -63.31
C SER A 6 7.92 -12.39 -62.13
N GLN A 7 8.69 -12.92 -61.18
CA GLN A 7 8.15 -13.28 -59.87
C GLN A 7 8.31 -12.11 -58.90
N PRO A 8 7.21 -11.62 -58.27
CA PRO A 8 7.32 -10.66 -57.19
C PRO A 8 7.72 -11.42 -55.91
N THR A 9 8.97 -11.25 -55.47
CA THR A 9 9.43 -11.80 -54.19
C THR A 9 8.78 -11.02 -53.05
N ALA A 10 7.90 -11.70 -52.33
CA ALA A 10 7.13 -11.17 -51.22
C ALA A 10 8.04 -10.79 -50.03
N ASP A 11 8.39 -9.51 -49.90
CA ASP A 11 8.99 -8.96 -48.67
C ASP A 11 7.96 -8.15 -47.86
N ARG A 12 6.90 -8.83 -47.39
CA ARG A 12 5.87 -8.22 -46.53
C ARG A 12 5.74 -8.84 -45.14
N ARG A 13 6.54 -9.88 -44.83
CA ARG A 13 6.46 -10.61 -43.55
C ARG A 13 7.40 -10.09 -42.45
N ARG A 14 8.41 -9.28 -42.76
CA ARG A 14 9.34 -8.70 -41.75
C ARG A 14 8.74 -7.53 -40.96
N GLY A 15 7.84 -6.75 -41.55
CA GLY A 15 7.24 -5.57 -40.90
C GLY A 15 6.35 -5.90 -39.69
N GLY A 16 5.59 -6.99 -39.74
CA GLY A 16 4.68 -7.38 -38.65
C GLY A 16 5.40 -7.80 -37.38
N ARG A 17 6.49 -8.57 -37.50
CA ARG A 17 7.28 -9.04 -36.34
C ARG A 17 7.99 -7.89 -35.63
N LEU A 18 8.49 -6.91 -36.39
CA LEU A 18 9.11 -5.71 -35.82
C LEU A 18 8.07 -4.83 -35.10
N GLY A 19 6.86 -4.70 -35.65
CA GLY A 19 5.75 -4.01 -35.00
C GLY A 19 5.36 -4.64 -33.66
N TYR A 20 5.21 -5.98 -33.61
CA TYR A 20 4.95 -6.68 -32.35
C TYR A 20 6.09 -6.54 -31.33
N ALA A 21 7.35 -6.52 -31.78
CA ALA A 21 8.49 -6.29 -30.90
C ALA A 21 8.45 -4.89 -30.27
N VAL A 22 8.15 -3.84 -31.07
CA VAL A 22 8.03 -2.47 -30.56
C VAL A 22 6.87 -2.36 -29.55
N ILE A 23 5.71 -2.93 -29.88
CA ILE A 23 4.56 -2.95 -28.96
C ILE A 23 4.93 -3.68 -27.66
N GLY A 24 5.61 -4.82 -27.75
CA GLY A 24 6.07 -5.58 -26.59
C GLY A 24 6.99 -4.76 -25.67
N VAL A 25 7.92 -4.02 -26.26
CA VAL A 25 8.84 -3.13 -25.50
C VAL A 25 8.06 -2.02 -24.80
N VAL A 26 7.13 -1.34 -25.49
CA VAL A 26 6.32 -0.27 -24.89
C VAL A 26 5.48 -0.81 -23.73
N VAL A 27 4.81 -1.94 -23.92
CA VAL A 27 4.01 -2.59 -22.87
C VAL A 27 4.89 -2.97 -21.68
N ALA A 28 6.08 -3.51 -21.91
CA ALA A 28 7.02 -3.85 -20.84
C ALA A 28 7.44 -2.62 -20.03
N ILE A 29 7.76 -1.51 -20.69
CA ILE A 29 8.12 -0.25 -20.01
C ILE A 29 6.93 0.27 -19.18
N CYS A 30 5.72 0.27 -19.74
CA CYS A 30 4.52 0.68 -19.01
C CYS A 30 4.26 -0.21 -17.79
N ALA A 31 4.40 -1.53 -17.94
CA ALA A 31 4.22 -2.48 -16.84
C ALA A 31 5.26 -2.29 -15.73
N VAL A 32 6.53 -2.07 -16.09
CA VAL A 32 7.60 -1.79 -15.11
C VAL A 32 7.36 -0.45 -14.42
N GLY A 33 7.07 0.61 -15.18
CA GLY A 33 6.76 1.92 -14.61
C GLY A 33 5.56 1.88 -13.65
N TRP A 34 4.48 1.21 -14.06
CA TRP A 34 3.29 1.05 -13.23
C TRP A 34 3.56 0.23 -11.96
N SER A 35 4.33 -0.86 -12.07
CA SER A 35 4.65 -1.69 -10.90
C SER A 35 5.50 -0.95 -9.86
N VAL A 36 6.44 -0.10 -10.27
CA VAL A 36 7.20 0.77 -9.36
C VAL A 36 6.28 1.78 -8.66
N ILE A 37 5.37 2.42 -9.39
CA ILE A 37 4.41 3.37 -8.80
C ILE A 37 3.52 2.65 -7.78
N MET A 38 2.93 1.51 -8.15
CA MET A 38 2.04 0.75 -7.28
C MET A 38 2.76 0.15 -6.08
N ALA A 39 4.04 -0.24 -6.22
CA ALA A 39 4.84 -0.69 -5.08
C ALA A 39 5.01 0.42 -4.04
N ASN A 40 5.07 1.68 -4.47
CA ASN A 40 5.28 2.85 -3.61
C ASN A 40 3.97 3.53 -3.17
N ALA A 41 2.86 3.26 -3.84
CA ALA A 41 1.56 3.83 -3.52
C ALA A 41 1.12 3.44 -2.10
N GLY A 42 0.78 4.44 -1.28
CA GLY A 42 0.32 4.24 0.11
C GLY A 42 1.43 4.04 1.14
N ARG A 43 2.72 4.04 0.76
CA ARG A 43 3.84 4.05 1.71
C ARG A 43 4.18 5.49 2.09
N THR A 44 4.04 5.84 3.36
CA THR A 44 4.56 7.12 3.86
C THR A 44 6.08 7.00 4.03
N PRO A 45 6.90 7.74 3.27
CA PRO A 45 8.35 7.56 3.29
C PRO A 45 8.91 7.75 4.71
N GLY A 46 9.55 6.70 5.23
CA GLY A 46 10.17 6.69 6.55
C GLY A 46 9.23 6.48 7.74
N ILE A 47 7.91 6.35 7.54
CA ILE A 47 6.97 6.01 8.62
C ILE A 47 6.42 4.60 8.39
N GLU A 48 6.73 3.69 9.30
CA GLU A 48 6.26 2.31 9.28
C GLU A 48 5.41 2.06 10.53
N GLN A 49 4.12 1.78 10.33
CA GLN A 49 3.20 1.41 11.41
C GLN A 49 2.95 -0.10 11.41
N GLN A 50 2.94 -0.70 12.59
CA GLN A 50 2.67 -2.12 12.77
C GLN A 50 1.73 -2.32 13.96
N THR A 51 0.66 -3.09 13.75
CA THR A 51 -0.18 -3.57 14.85
C THR A 51 0.40 -4.88 15.37
N ILE A 52 0.81 -4.93 16.64
CA ILE A 52 1.46 -6.11 17.25
C ILE A 52 0.41 -7.10 17.73
N SER A 53 -0.57 -6.63 18.50
CA SER A 53 -1.63 -7.47 19.04
C SER A 53 -2.82 -6.61 19.46
N TYR A 54 -4.01 -7.19 19.47
CA TYR A 54 -5.20 -6.58 20.08
C TYR A 54 -5.90 -7.59 20.98
N ARG A 55 -6.63 -7.09 21.98
CA ARG A 55 -7.43 -7.88 22.91
C ARG A 55 -8.75 -7.17 23.15
N VAL A 56 -9.84 -7.83 22.79
CA VAL A 56 -11.20 -7.36 23.09
C VAL A 56 -11.48 -7.69 24.55
N LEU A 57 -11.66 -6.66 25.38
CA LEU A 57 -11.87 -6.82 26.82
C LEU A 57 -13.37 -6.94 27.16
N GLY A 58 -14.24 -6.45 26.29
CA GLY A 58 -15.70 -6.57 26.43
C GLY A 58 -16.45 -5.96 25.25
N ASP A 59 -17.72 -5.64 25.47
CA ASP A 59 -18.59 -5.05 24.45
C ASP A 59 -18.34 -3.55 24.21
N SER A 60 -17.60 -2.89 25.10
CA SER A 60 -17.33 -1.45 25.02
C SER A 60 -15.84 -1.09 25.16
N SER A 61 -14.92 -2.07 25.11
CA SER A 61 -13.50 -1.78 25.23
C SER A 61 -12.60 -2.78 24.50
N VAL A 62 -11.55 -2.24 23.89
CA VAL A 62 -10.50 -3.02 23.22
C VAL A 62 -9.14 -2.43 23.52
N GLU A 63 -8.21 -3.31 23.87
CA GLU A 63 -6.81 -2.97 24.05
C GLU A 63 -6.07 -3.26 22.73
N VAL A 64 -5.23 -2.33 22.29
CA VAL A 64 -4.40 -2.50 21.11
C VAL A 64 -2.97 -2.13 21.41
N ARG A 65 -2.06 -3.04 21.08
CA ARG A 65 -0.62 -2.86 21.16
C ARG A 65 -0.07 -2.70 19.77
N TRP A 66 0.63 -1.60 19.55
CA TRP A 66 1.11 -1.19 18.25
C TRP A 66 2.49 -0.55 18.34
N GLN A 67 3.16 -0.50 17.22
CA GLN A 67 4.47 0.10 17.05
C GLN A 67 4.47 1.04 15.87
N VAL A 68 5.22 2.12 16.00
CA VAL A 68 5.53 3.03 14.90
C VAL A 68 7.03 3.26 14.84
N ALA A 69 7.61 3.07 13.65
CA ALA A 69 8.93 3.54 13.30
C ALA A 69 8.81 4.81 12.47
N LYS A 70 9.60 5.83 12.78
CA LYS A 70 9.59 7.14 12.13
C LYS A 70 10.98 7.79 12.19
N PRO A 71 11.23 8.86 11.42
CA PRO A 71 12.41 9.70 11.64
C PRO A 71 12.36 10.32 13.06
N SER A 72 13.49 10.27 13.78
CA SER A 72 13.57 10.73 15.17
C SER A 72 13.36 12.25 15.30
N ASP A 73 13.66 13.02 14.26
CA ASP A 73 13.53 14.47 14.18
C ASP A 73 12.08 14.95 14.00
N ARG A 74 11.14 14.08 13.61
CA ARG A 74 9.77 14.48 13.27
C ARG A 74 8.72 14.00 14.27
N ALA A 75 7.68 14.80 14.47
CA ALA A 75 6.47 14.37 15.16
C ALA A 75 5.49 13.74 14.16
N VAL A 76 4.76 12.71 14.60
CA VAL A 76 3.72 12.07 13.78
C VAL A 76 2.41 11.98 14.55
N ARG A 77 1.31 12.06 13.80
CA ARG A 77 -0.04 11.78 14.27
C ARG A 77 -0.47 10.43 13.73
N CYS A 78 -0.73 9.49 14.64
CA CYS A 78 -1.26 8.17 14.31
C CYS A 78 -2.74 8.10 14.65
N VAL A 79 -3.52 7.48 13.79
CA VAL A 79 -4.94 7.17 14.00
C VAL A 79 -5.05 5.69 14.31
N VAL A 80 -5.53 5.39 15.51
CA VAL A 80 -5.80 4.04 15.98
C VAL A 80 -7.31 3.84 15.98
N ASP A 81 -7.79 2.79 15.35
CA ASP A 81 -9.22 2.51 15.23
C ASP A 81 -9.56 1.09 15.65
N ALA A 82 -10.81 0.92 16.04
CA ALA A 82 -11.43 -0.37 16.29
C ALA A 82 -12.63 -0.54 15.36
N VAL A 83 -12.82 -1.74 14.85
CA VAL A 83 -13.88 -2.07 13.90
C VAL A 83 -14.71 -3.26 14.37
N ASP A 84 -15.97 -3.29 13.97
CA ASP A 84 -16.88 -4.42 14.19
C ASP A 84 -16.79 -5.47 13.07
N THR A 85 -17.72 -6.44 13.07
CA THR A 85 -17.84 -7.50 12.08
C THR A 85 -18.11 -7.00 10.67
N ASP A 86 -18.75 -5.84 10.54
CA ASP A 86 -19.06 -5.20 9.25
C ASP A 86 -17.96 -4.22 8.82
N PHE A 87 -16.81 -4.24 9.51
CA PHE A 87 -15.70 -3.29 9.34
C PHE A 87 -16.09 -1.83 9.61
N ALA A 88 -17.21 -1.59 10.29
CA ALA A 88 -17.61 -0.24 10.70
C ALA A 88 -16.75 0.22 11.87
N VAL A 89 -16.36 1.49 11.87
CA VAL A 89 -15.52 2.07 12.93
C VAL A 89 -16.36 2.28 14.18
N VAL A 90 -16.03 1.54 15.25
CA VAL A 90 -16.71 1.61 16.55
C VAL A 90 -15.93 2.41 17.60
N ALA A 91 -14.64 2.64 17.35
CA ALA A 91 -13.82 3.60 18.10
C ALA A 91 -12.71 4.14 17.22
N GLN A 92 -12.34 5.40 17.45
CA GLN A 92 -11.17 6.01 16.83
C GLN A 92 -10.48 6.91 17.85
N ARG A 93 -9.16 6.82 17.92
CA ARG A 93 -8.32 7.63 18.79
C ARG A 93 -7.12 8.16 18.01
N GLU A 94 -6.92 9.46 18.08
CA GLU A 94 -5.70 10.08 17.57
C GLU A 94 -4.62 10.11 18.64
N VAL A 95 -3.43 9.64 18.29
CA VAL A 95 -2.27 9.61 19.18
C VAL A 95 -1.14 10.40 18.55
N VAL A 96 -0.59 11.32 19.34
CA VAL A 96 0.57 12.12 18.95
C VAL A 96 1.83 11.43 19.46
N VAL A 97 2.74 11.14 18.54
CA VAL A 97 4.07 10.60 18.88
C VAL A 97 5.11 11.71 18.66
N PRO A 98 5.73 12.24 19.74
CA PRO A 98 6.63 13.37 19.64
C PRO A 98 7.95 13.01 18.93
N ALA A 99 8.69 14.05 18.53
CA ALA A 99 10.09 13.91 18.11
C ALA A 99 10.95 13.38 19.27
N GLY A 100 12.11 12.81 18.93
CA GLY A 100 13.10 12.27 19.86
C GLY A 100 13.21 10.74 19.89
N ARG A 101 12.27 10.00 19.28
CA ARG A 101 12.35 8.54 19.15
C ARG A 101 12.14 8.08 17.71
N ALA A 102 13.00 7.17 17.25
CA ALA A 102 12.94 6.55 15.94
C ALA A 102 11.95 5.37 15.89
N ALA A 103 11.75 4.68 17.01
CA ALA A 103 10.73 3.65 17.16
C ALA A 103 10.05 3.79 18.52
N LEU A 104 8.73 3.58 18.55
CA LEU A 104 7.94 3.58 19.77
C LEU A 104 6.92 2.44 19.73
N THR A 105 6.91 1.62 20.76
CA THR A 105 5.85 0.64 21.03
C THR A 105 4.95 1.17 22.12
N ARG A 106 3.64 1.11 21.91
CA ARG A 106 2.63 1.62 22.84
C ARG A 106 1.42 0.69 22.89
N THR A 107 0.82 0.60 24.07
CA THR A 107 -0.47 -0.05 24.27
C THR A 107 -1.49 1.02 24.62
N ASP A 108 -2.58 1.09 23.87
CA ASP A 108 -3.68 2.02 24.14
C ASP A 108 -4.99 1.23 24.33
N LEU A 109 -5.77 1.70 25.30
CA LEU A 109 -7.16 1.28 25.48
C LEU A 109 -8.07 2.21 24.68
N LEU A 110 -8.97 1.62 23.90
CA LEU A 110 -10.02 2.33 23.18
C LEU A 110 -11.37 1.93 23.78
N GLU A 111 -12.14 2.93 24.18
CA GLU A 111 -13.55 2.79 24.52
C GLU A 111 -14.36 2.72 23.22
N THR A 112 -15.11 1.62 23.05
CA THR A 112 -15.88 1.32 21.84
C THR A 112 -17.36 1.53 22.09
N THR A 113 -18.07 2.08 21.09
CA THR A 113 -19.54 2.27 21.21
C THR A 113 -20.31 0.95 21.08
N ARG A 114 -19.69 -0.06 20.47
CA ARG A 114 -20.19 -1.43 20.31
C ARG A 114 -19.01 -2.40 20.36
N ARG A 115 -19.31 -3.70 20.42
CA ARG A 115 -18.30 -4.74 20.48
C ARG A 115 -17.38 -4.69 19.26
N ALA A 116 -16.10 -4.41 19.49
CA ALA A 116 -15.08 -4.50 18.46
C ALA A 116 -14.71 -5.96 18.19
N THR A 117 -14.42 -6.27 16.93
CA THR A 117 -13.88 -7.57 16.51
C THR A 117 -12.39 -7.46 16.20
N ALA A 118 -11.92 -6.28 15.81
CA ALA A 118 -10.51 -5.99 15.58
C ALA A 118 -10.15 -4.56 15.97
N ALA A 119 -8.87 -4.33 16.27
CA ALA A 119 -8.30 -3.00 16.46
C ALA A 119 -6.94 -2.91 15.77
N ARG A 120 -6.63 -1.75 15.19
CA ARG A 120 -5.40 -1.53 14.39
C ARG A 120 -4.97 -0.07 14.39
N VAL A 121 -3.74 0.15 13.96
CA VAL A 121 -3.28 1.48 13.52
C VAL A 121 -3.69 1.66 12.07
N ARG A 122 -4.60 2.58 11.80
CA ARG A 122 -5.11 2.87 10.45
C ARG A 122 -4.06 3.58 9.62
N GLU A 123 -3.53 4.68 10.14
CA GLU A 123 -2.62 5.55 9.41
C GLU A 123 -1.75 6.37 10.37
N CYS A 124 -0.49 6.59 10.01
CA CYS A 124 0.36 7.59 10.64
C CYS A 124 0.85 8.59 9.58
N ARG A 125 0.75 9.87 9.92
CA ARG A 125 1.20 10.98 9.07
C ARG A 125 2.06 11.96 9.87
N THR A 126 3.00 12.61 9.20
CA THR A 126 3.75 13.72 9.82
C THR A 126 2.79 14.84 10.19
N MET A 127 3.10 15.54 11.28
CA MET A 127 2.43 16.80 11.63
C MET A 127 2.97 17.96 10.81
#